data_AF-A0A1Z4RG60-F1
#
_entry.id   AF-A0A1Z4RG60-F1
#
_cell.length_a   1.000
_cell.length_b   1.000
_cell.length_c   1.000
_cell.angle_alpha   90.00
_cell.angle_beta   90.00
_cell.angle_gamma   90.00
#
_symmetry.space_group_name_H-M   'P 1'
#
loop_
_entity.id
_entity.type
_entity.pdbx_description
1 polymer ?
#
loop_
_entity_poly.entity_id
_entity_poly.type
_entity_poly.pdbx_seq_one_letter_code
_entity_poly.pdbx_strand_id
1 'polypeptide(L)'
;MSKPIGFWGVNYSLELIKDIAECWGDHLQLLSDSDRFWLLGQIADVIWLENAPDSMETSPESEELKMRLPELGKAGIGSFIQALVNKSYCQPLEYWGMPHNCLLTDDIRESWGDDLSGLSELESYYLLGRCGLHMWLRYCDSAPSNEAQEVFDRLDELPTNQWIALCQALGN
;
A
#
# COMPACT_ATOMS: atom_id res chain seq x y z
N MET A 1 -10.88 -11.00 7.99
CA MET A 1 -11.13 -12.18 7.12
C MET A 1 -10.49 -11.86 5.77
N SER A 2 -9.63 -12.72 5.23
CA SER A 2 -9.07 -12.50 3.90
C SER A 2 -10.18 -12.58 2.85
N LYS A 3 -10.18 -11.65 1.91
CA LYS A 3 -11.08 -11.64 0.76
C LYS A 3 -10.32 -12.20 -0.44
N PRO A 4 -10.99 -12.87 -1.39
CA PRO A 4 -10.33 -13.24 -2.64
C PRO A 4 -9.89 -11.97 -3.37
N ILE A 5 -8.81 -12.02 -4.14
CA ILE A 5 -8.25 -10.83 -4.78
C ILE A 5 -9.30 -10.12 -5.65
N GLY A 6 -10.15 -10.88 -6.36
CA GLY A 6 -11.24 -10.34 -7.17
C GLY A 6 -12.27 -9.49 -6.43
N PHE A 7 -12.37 -9.61 -5.10
CA PHE A 7 -13.22 -8.75 -4.28
C PHE A 7 -12.83 -7.27 -4.39
N TRP A 8 -11.54 -7.00 -4.55
CA TRP A 8 -10.97 -5.65 -4.65
C TRP A 8 -11.02 -5.08 -6.08
N GLY A 9 -11.67 -5.78 -7.01
CA GLY A 9 -11.85 -5.32 -8.38
C GLY A 9 -10.75 -5.71 -9.35
N VAL A 10 -9.83 -6.61 -8.98
CA VAL A 10 -8.91 -7.22 -9.96
C VAL A 10 -9.68 -8.13 -10.93
N ASN A 11 -9.25 -8.13 -12.18
CA ASN A 11 -9.93 -8.77 -13.29
C ASN A 11 -9.18 -10.03 -13.73
N TYR A 12 -9.71 -11.21 -13.40
CA TYR A 12 -9.18 -12.50 -13.84
C TYR A 12 -9.21 -12.72 -15.35
N SER A 13 -9.71 -11.78 -16.16
CA SER A 13 -9.54 -11.87 -17.62
C SER A 13 -8.11 -11.51 -18.04
N LEU A 14 -7.36 -10.79 -17.20
CA LEU A 14 -5.97 -10.42 -17.43
C LEU A 14 -5.04 -11.57 -17.00
N GLU A 15 -4.08 -11.90 -17.85
CA GLU A 15 -3.20 -13.07 -17.66
C GLU A 15 -2.38 -12.96 -16.37
N LEU A 16 -1.72 -11.82 -16.13
CA LEU A 16 -0.97 -11.60 -14.89
C LEU A 16 -1.82 -11.77 -13.62
N ILE A 17 -3.09 -11.38 -13.62
CA ILE A 17 -3.97 -11.56 -12.45
C ILE A 17 -4.27 -13.05 -12.20
N LYS A 18 -4.41 -13.86 -13.26
CA LYS A 18 -4.55 -15.31 -13.12
C LYS A 18 -3.27 -15.91 -12.56
N ASP A 19 -2.11 -15.53 -13.10
CA ASP A 19 -0.81 -16.04 -12.68
C ASP A 19 -0.57 -15.75 -11.19
N ILE A 20 -0.89 -14.54 -10.73
CA ILE A 20 -0.86 -14.15 -9.30
C ILE A 20 -1.74 -15.08 -8.46
N ALA A 21 -2.98 -15.33 -8.89
CA ALA A 21 -3.92 -16.18 -8.16
C ALA A 21 -3.51 -17.66 -8.17
N GLU A 22 -2.90 -18.15 -9.24
CA GLU A 22 -2.39 -19.52 -9.34
C GLU A 22 -1.13 -19.71 -8.50
N CYS A 23 -0.24 -18.71 -8.48
CA CYS A 23 1.01 -18.72 -7.73
C CYS A 23 0.78 -18.63 -6.22
N TRP A 24 0.02 -17.63 -5.76
CA TRP A 24 -0.14 -17.36 -4.32
C TRP A 24 -1.49 -17.74 -3.74
N GLY A 25 -2.38 -18.26 -4.58
CA GLY A 25 -3.75 -18.57 -4.22
C GLY A 25 -4.68 -17.36 -4.31
N ASP A 26 -5.97 -17.65 -4.44
CA ASP A 26 -7.00 -16.63 -4.68
C ASP A 26 -7.15 -15.62 -3.53
N HIS A 27 -6.74 -15.98 -2.32
CA HIS A 27 -6.73 -15.10 -1.15
C HIS A 27 -5.31 -14.59 -0.82
N LEU A 28 -4.34 -14.75 -1.73
CA LEU A 28 -2.91 -14.49 -1.53
C LEU A 28 -2.34 -15.23 -0.31
N GLN A 29 -2.93 -16.35 0.07
CA GLN A 29 -2.60 -17.05 1.31
C GLN A 29 -1.20 -17.70 1.32
N LEU A 30 -0.58 -17.85 0.15
CA LEU A 30 0.80 -18.33 0.00
C LEU A 30 1.80 -17.18 -0.25
N LEU A 31 1.34 -15.93 -0.34
CA LEU A 31 2.20 -14.77 -0.52
C LEU A 31 2.95 -14.49 0.78
N SER A 32 4.28 -14.39 0.71
CA SER A 32 5.10 -14.08 1.87
C SER A 32 4.96 -12.61 2.29
N ASP A 33 5.20 -12.28 3.57
CA ASP A 33 5.24 -10.90 4.03
C ASP A 33 6.27 -10.06 3.24
N SER A 34 7.43 -10.66 2.92
CA SER A 34 8.49 -10.00 2.13
C SER A 34 7.99 -9.60 0.75
N ASP A 35 7.38 -10.53 0.02
CA ASP A 35 6.85 -10.29 -1.32
C ASP A 35 5.68 -9.31 -1.27
N ARG A 36 4.78 -9.48 -0.29
CA ARG A 36 3.62 -8.62 -0.09
C ARG A 36 4.01 -7.17 0.10
N PHE A 37 4.88 -6.87 1.06
CA PHE A 37 5.26 -5.49 1.37
C PHE A 37 6.15 -4.89 0.28
N TRP A 38 7.01 -5.70 -0.33
CA TRP A 38 7.82 -5.26 -1.46
C TRP A 38 6.94 -4.91 -2.67
N LEU A 39 6.04 -5.81 -3.10
CA LEU A 39 5.10 -5.56 -4.21
C LEU A 39 4.19 -4.36 -3.93
N LEU A 40 3.66 -4.23 -2.70
CA LEU A 40 2.86 -3.08 -2.31
C LEU A 40 3.64 -1.78 -2.49
N GLY A 41 4.91 -1.77 -2.03
CA GLY A 41 5.81 -0.64 -2.20
C GLY A 41 6.03 -0.28 -3.66
N GLN A 42 6.36 -1.28 -4.49
CA GLN A 42 6.65 -1.09 -5.90
C GLN A 42 5.44 -0.63 -6.71
N ILE A 43 4.29 -1.29 -6.54
CA ILE A 43 3.06 -0.95 -7.30
C ILE A 43 2.59 0.45 -6.93
N ALA A 44 2.66 0.83 -5.64
CA ALA A 44 2.30 2.18 -5.21
C ALA A 44 3.24 3.25 -5.77
N ASP A 45 4.56 2.96 -5.83
CA ASP A 45 5.53 3.86 -6.48
C ASP A 45 5.27 3.98 -7.99
N VAL A 46 4.90 2.90 -8.69
CA VAL A 46 4.47 2.96 -10.11
C VAL A 46 3.24 3.84 -10.28
N ILE A 47 2.21 3.68 -9.44
CA ILE A 47 1.01 4.52 -9.50
C ILE A 47 1.38 5.99 -9.30
N TRP A 48 2.22 6.30 -8.30
CA TRP A 48 2.70 7.67 -8.07
C TRP A 48 3.43 8.22 -9.30
N LEU A 49 4.45 7.52 -9.81
CA LEU A 49 5.31 8.00 -10.89
C LEU A 49 4.57 8.18 -12.22
N GLU A 50 3.65 7.27 -12.55
CA GLU A 50 2.92 7.32 -13.83
C GLU A 50 1.77 8.35 -13.83
N ASN A 51 1.27 8.74 -12.66
CA ASN A 51 0.10 9.62 -12.56
C ASN A 51 0.41 10.99 -11.96
N ALA A 52 1.57 11.17 -11.31
CA ALA A 52 2.00 12.47 -10.82
C ALA A 52 2.42 13.38 -11.97
N PRO A 53 1.87 14.61 -12.06
CA PRO A 53 2.44 15.62 -12.93
C PRO A 53 3.92 15.85 -12.60
N ASP A 54 4.76 16.14 -13.59
CA ASP A 54 6.19 16.46 -13.39
C ASP A 54 6.46 17.59 -12.37
N SER A 55 5.45 18.43 -12.13
CA SER A 55 5.49 19.55 -11.18
C SER A 55 4.96 19.21 -9.79
N MET A 56 4.44 18.01 -9.58
CA MET A 56 3.90 17.60 -8.30
C MET A 56 5.03 17.18 -7.37
N GLU A 57 5.28 18.03 -6.39
CA GLU A 57 6.14 17.71 -5.26
C GLU A 57 5.31 17.06 -4.16
N THR A 58 5.93 16.14 -3.42
CA THR A 58 5.37 15.59 -2.18
C THR A 58 5.26 16.70 -1.14
N SER A 59 4.18 16.69 -0.33
CA SER A 59 4.04 17.69 0.71
C SER A 59 5.14 17.57 1.78
N PRO A 60 5.52 18.67 2.46
CA PRO A 60 6.42 18.62 3.61
C PRO A 60 5.96 17.62 4.68
N GLU A 61 4.65 17.54 4.92
CA GLU A 61 4.04 16.63 5.87
C GLU A 61 4.28 15.16 5.48
N SER A 62 4.18 14.82 4.20
CA SER A 62 4.48 13.47 3.69
C SER A 62 5.96 13.10 3.81
N GLU A 63 6.87 14.04 3.53
CA GLU A 63 8.30 13.81 3.70
C GLU A 63 8.69 13.66 5.16
N GLU A 64 8.11 14.47 6.05
CA GLU A 64 8.31 14.33 7.49
C GLU A 64 7.82 12.96 7.98
N LEU A 65 6.60 12.57 7.60
CA LEU A 65 6.00 11.30 8.01
C LEU A 65 6.86 10.11 7.60
N LYS A 66 7.39 10.10 6.37
CA LYS A 66 8.31 9.06 5.89
C LYS A 66 9.52 8.88 6.82
N MET A 67 10.08 9.98 7.34
CA MET A 67 11.22 9.92 8.26
C MET A 67 10.83 9.40 9.65
N ARG A 68 9.57 9.61 10.02
CA ARG A 68 9.01 9.26 11.33
C ARG A 68 8.23 7.95 11.36
N LEU A 69 8.05 7.26 10.23
CA LEU A 69 7.44 5.92 10.15
C LEU A 69 7.87 4.94 11.25
N PRO A 70 9.17 4.88 11.67
CA PRO A 70 9.57 4.03 12.80
C PRO A 70 8.79 4.26 14.11
N GLU A 71 8.28 5.47 14.35
CA GLU A 71 7.51 5.84 15.55
C GLU A 71 6.18 5.08 15.67
N LEU A 72 5.59 4.64 14.55
CA LEU A 72 4.36 3.84 14.54
C LEU A 72 4.60 2.36 14.92
N GLY A 73 5.82 1.86 14.72
CA GLY A 73 6.14 0.44 14.81
C GLY A 73 5.42 -0.44 13.78
N LYS A 74 5.76 -1.74 13.73
CA LYS A 74 5.23 -2.69 12.71
C LYS A 74 3.70 -2.69 12.64
N ALA A 75 3.03 -2.76 13.79
CA ALA A 75 1.57 -2.81 13.84
C ALA A 75 0.93 -1.49 13.39
N GLY A 76 1.47 -0.35 13.85
CA GLY A 76 0.95 0.97 13.45
C GLY A 76 1.13 1.25 11.96
N ILE A 77 2.26 0.85 11.36
CA ILE A 77 2.45 0.96 9.91
C ILE A 77 1.46 0.05 9.16
N GLY A 78 1.21 -1.18 9.65
CA GLY A 78 0.18 -2.06 9.08
C GLY A 78 -1.22 -1.44 9.12
N SER A 79 -1.60 -0.82 10.24
CA SER A 79 -2.86 -0.06 10.36
C SER A 79 -2.90 1.16 9.43
N PHE A 80 -1.79 1.86 9.27
CA PHE A 80 -1.71 3.01 8.37
C PHE A 80 -1.84 2.60 6.90
N ILE A 81 -1.20 1.48 6.50
CA ILE A 81 -1.40 0.86 5.18
C ILE A 81 -2.89 0.59 4.94
N GLN A 82 -3.57 -0.03 5.90
CA GLN A 82 -5.01 -0.30 5.79
C GLN A 82 -5.83 0.98 5.65
N ALA A 83 -5.50 2.03 6.40
CA ALA A 83 -6.16 3.33 6.29
C ALA A 83 -5.96 3.96 4.90
N LEU A 84 -4.73 3.89 4.34
CA LEU A 84 -4.40 4.46 3.03
C LEU A 84 -5.14 3.74 1.90
N VAL A 85 -5.07 2.40 1.84
CA VAL A 85 -5.71 1.64 0.73
C VAL A 85 -7.24 1.70 0.78
N ASN A 86 -7.80 1.93 1.97
CA ASN A 86 -9.23 2.03 2.21
C ASN A 86 -9.69 3.48 2.48
N LYS A 87 -8.91 4.48 2.08
CA LYS A 87 -9.20 5.89 2.33
C LYS A 87 -10.58 6.33 1.82
N SER A 88 -11.05 5.76 0.70
CA SER A 88 -12.37 6.04 0.13
C SER A 88 -13.56 5.64 1.01
N TYR A 89 -13.34 4.82 2.04
CA TYR A 89 -14.38 4.44 3.00
C TYR A 89 -14.64 5.52 4.07
N CYS A 90 -13.84 6.60 4.10
CA CYS A 90 -13.95 7.73 5.03
C CYS A 90 -14.10 7.28 6.49
N GLN A 91 -13.37 6.25 6.87
CA GLN A 91 -13.35 5.75 8.25
C GLN A 91 -12.22 6.42 9.02
N PRO A 92 -12.44 6.74 10.30
CA PRO A 92 -11.41 7.35 11.13
C PRO A 92 -10.21 6.41 11.30
N LEU A 93 -9.01 6.95 11.49
CA LEU A 93 -7.76 6.19 11.66
C LEU A 93 -7.86 5.08 12.73
N GLU A 94 -8.63 5.33 13.78
CA GLU A 94 -8.96 4.40 14.85
C GLU A 94 -9.63 3.12 14.38
N TYR A 95 -10.51 3.23 13.37
CA TYR A 95 -11.22 2.09 12.81
C TYR A 95 -10.23 1.08 12.23
N TRP A 96 -9.12 1.57 11.67
CA TRP A 96 -8.04 0.77 11.12
C TRP A 96 -7.00 0.32 12.16
N GLY A 97 -7.20 0.71 13.44
CA GLY A 97 -6.34 0.31 14.55
C GLY A 97 -5.11 1.21 14.77
N MET A 98 -5.08 2.42 14.21
CA MET A 98 -4.00 3.36 14.45
C MET A 98 -3.88 3.72 15.95
N PRO A 99 -2.65 3.77 16.51
CA PRO A 99 -2.46 3.98 17.94
C PRO A 99 -2.79 5.42 18.36
N HIS A 100 -3.66 5.58 19.37
CA HIS A 100 -4.04 6.87 19.94
C HIS A 100 -2.98 7.56 20.80
N ASN A 101 -1.97 6.83 21.24
CA ASN A 101 -0.92 7.31 22.14
C ASN A 101 0.41 7.52 21.41
N CYS A 102 0.38 7.66 20.09
CA CYS A 102 1.53 7.94 19.25
C CYS A 102 1.39 9.37 18.71
N LEU A 103 2.38 10.22 19.00
CA LEU A 103 2.40 11.61 18.53
C LEU A 103 2.28 11.70 17.01
N LEU A 104 2.91 10.78 16.28
CA LEU A 104 2.80 10.74 14.83
C LEU A 104 1.37 10.48 14.35
N THR A 105 0.55 9.71 15.08
CA THR A 105 -0.88 9.56 14.72
C THR A 105 -1.62 10.88 14.86
N ASP A 106 -1.32 11.66 15.90
CA ASP A 106 -1.93 12.98 16.09
C ASP A 106 -1.50 13.94 14.98
N ASP A 107 -0.21 13.95 14.63
CA ASP A 107 0.31 14.77 13.53
C ASP A 107 -0.33 14.42 12.17
N ILE A 108 -0.59 13.13 11.91
CA ILE A 108 -1.34 12.67 10.71
C ILE A 108 -2.76 13.26 10.70
N ARG A 109 -3.47 13.20 11.84
CA ARG A 109 -4.83 13.76 11.97
C ARG A 109 -4.83 15.26 11.77
N GLU A 110 -3.87 15.97 12.35
CA GLU A 110 -3.76 17.42 12.19
C GLU A 110 -3.47 17.81 10.73
N SER A 111 -2.65 17.03 10.03
CA SER A 111 -2.25 17.30 8.65
C SER A 111 -3.36 16.99 7.64
N TRP A 112 -4.07 15.87 7.80
CA TRP A 112 -4.98 15.36 6.77
C TRP A 112 -6.39 14.97 7.27
N GLY A 113 -6.71 15.23 8.52
CA GLY A 113 -7.99 14.88 9.14
C GLY A 113 -8.05 13.44 9.66
N ASP A 114 -9.07 13.17 10.47
CA ASP A 114 -9.28 11.89 11.15
C ASP A 114 -9.46 10.71 10.19
N ASP A 115 -9.90 10.96 8.96
CA ASP A 115 -10.17 9.96 7.93
C ASP A 115 -9.26 10.12 6.69
N LEU A 116 -8.19 10.91 6.82
CA LEU A 116 -7.28 11.27 5.73
C LEU A 116 -7.94 12.04 4.57
N SER A 117 -9.12 12.63 4.76
CA SER A 117 -9.83 13.39 3.72
C SER A 117 -9.03 14.57 3.14
N GLY A 118 -8.09 15.13 3.90
CA GLY A 118 -7.18 16.18 3.48
C GLY A 118 -5.97 15.69 2.68
N LEU A 119 -5.63 14.40 2.72
CA LEU A 119 -4.57 13.81 1.92
C LEU A 119 -5.06 13.66 0.48
N SER A 120 -4.24 13.96 -0.53
CA SER A 120 -4.66 13.70 -1.92
C SER A 120 -4.71 12.20 -2.23
N GLU A 121 -5.45 11.78 -3.26
CA GLU A 121 -5.47 10.36 -3.66
C GLU A 121 -4.08 9.90 -4.12
N LEU A 122 -3.46 10.69 -4.99
CA LEU A 122 -2.15 10.36 -5.54
C LEU A 122 -1.06 10.29 -4.46
N GLU A 123 -1.04 11.26 -3.54
CA GLU A 123 -0.07 11.27 -2.43
C GLU A 123 -0.31 10.15 -1.42
N SER A 124 -1.51 9.58 -1.36
CA SER A 124 -1.73 8.36 -0.57
C SER A 124 -0.95 7.16 -1.12
N TYR A 125 -0.76 7.07 -2.45
CA TYR A 125 0.10 6.05 -3.06
C TYR A 125 1.58 6.32 -2.79
N TYR A 126 2.00 7.59 -2.77
CA TYR A 126 3.35 7.93 -2.33
C TYR A 126 3.64 7.39 -0.92
N LEU A 127 2.76 7.71 0.05
CA LEU A 127 2.92 7.23 1.42
C LEU A 127 2.79 5.72 1.53
N LEU A 128 1.92 5.10 0.74
CA LEU A 128 1.76 3.64 0.67
C LEU A 128 3.06 2.97 0.19
N GLY A 129 3.71 3.54 -0.83
CA GLY A 129 5.02 3.12 -1.33
C GLY A 129 6.07 3.14 -0.23
N ARG A 130 6.15 4.26 0.51
CA ARG A 130 7.07 4.40 1.65
C ARG A 130 6.77 3.43 2.79
N CYS A 131 5.50 3.18 3.10
CA CYS A 131 5.11 2.21 4.12
C CYS A 131 5.49 0.79 3.71
N GLY A 132 5.18 0.37 2.47
CA GLY A 132 5.52 -0.96 1.95
C GLY A 132 7.03 -1.22 1.96
N LEU A 133 7.82 -0.27 1.42
CA LEU A 133 9.28 -0.37 1.41
C LEU A 133 9.87 -0.37 2.83
N HIS A 134 9.35 0.47 3.73
CA HIS A 134 9.79 0.46 5.12
C HIS A 134 9.49 -0.88 5.79
N MET A 135 8.29 -1.43 5.58
CA MET A 135 7.88 -2.71 6.15
C MET A 135 8.79 -3.85 5.68
N TRP A 136 9.05 -3.91 4.38
CA TRP A 136 9.97 -4.88 3.79
C TRP A 136 11.39 -4.73 4.35
N LEU A 137 12.00 -3.55 4.22
CA LEU A 137 13.40 -3.33 4.63
C LEU A 137 13.64 -3.53 6.13
N ARG A 138 12.63 -3.27 6.98
CA ARG A 138 12.80 -3.26 8.43
C ARG A 138 12.35 -4.56 9.10
N TYR A 139 11.34 -5.23 8.57
CA TYR A 139 10.68 -6.35 9.27
C TYR A 139 10.66 -7.65 8.47
N CYS A 140 11.24 -7.67 7.27
CA CYS A 140 11.38 -8.88 6.46
C CYS A 140 12.86 -9.26 6.34
N ASP A 141 13.16 -10.54 6.54
CA ASP A 141 14.54 -11.06 6.54
C ASP A 141 14.98 -11.59 5.16
N SER A 142 14.10 -11.53 4.15
CA SER A 142 14.38 -12.04 2.81
C SER A 142 14.20 -10.98 1.73
N ALA A 143 14.99 -11.11 0.67
CA ALA A 143 14.71 -10.47 -0.60
C ALA A 143 13.33 -10.92 -1.13
N PRO A 144 12.70 -10.13 -2.01
CA PRO A 144 11.55 -10.60 -2.77
C PRO A 144 11.92 -11.87 -3.57
N SER A 145 10.94 -12.74 -3.75
CA SER A 145 11.03 -13.94 -4.56
C SER A 145 11.13 -13.60 -6.06
N ASN A 146 11.54 -14.59 -6.86
CA ASN A 146 11.58 -14.41 -8.32
C ASN A 146 10.16 -14.21 -8.87
N GLU A 147 9.17 -14.86 -8.25
CA GLU A 147 7.76 -14.74 -8.58
C GLU A 147 7.25 -13.32 -8.32
N ALA A 148 7.66 -12.70 -7.20
CA ALA A 148 7.35 -11.29 -6.94
C ALA A 148 8.02 -10.37 -7.97
N GLN A 149 9.28 -10.63 -8.30
CA GLN A 149 9.99 -9.85 -9.32
C GLN A 149 9.32 -9.98 -10.70
N GLU A 150 8.92 -11.19 -11.10
CA GLU A 150 8.21 -11.43 -12.36
C GLU A 150 6.88 -10.65 -12.41
N VAL A 151 6.13 -10.63 -11.30
CA VAL A 151 4.89 -9.84 -11.22
C VAL A 151 5.18 -8.36 -11.39
N PHE A 152 6.23 -7.85 -10.75
CA PHE A 152 6.63 -6.44 -10.91
C PHE A 152 7.04 -6.11 -12.35
N ASP A 153 7.85 -6.98 -12.97
CA ASP A 153 8.36 -6.80 -14.33
C ASP A 153 7.25 -6.80 -15.39
N ARG A 154 6.07 -7.35 -15.06
CA ARG A 154 4.89 -7.46 -15.93
C ARG A 154 3.77 -6.46 -15.58
N LEU A 155 4.01 -5.52 -14.67
CA LEU A 155 2.96 -4.56 -14.26
C LEU A 155 2.43 -3.71 -15.42
N ASP A 156 3.22 -3.50 -16.47
CA ASP A 156 2.82 -2.79 -17.70
C ASP A 156 1.75 -3.53 -18.51
N GLU A 157 1.54 -4.84 -18.26
CA GLU A 157 0.40 -5.61 -18.80
C GLU A 157 -0.96 -5.15 -18.22
N LEU A 158 -0.94 -4.46 -17.08
CA LEU A 158 -2.13 -4.06 -16.35
C LEU A 158 -2.48 -2.59 -16.58
N PRO A 159 -3.77 -2.26 -16.76
CA PRO A 159 -4.20 -0.87 -16.72
C PRO A 159 -4.18 -0.31 -15.29
N THR A 160 -4.08 1.01 -15.13
CA THR A 160 -3.92 1.70 -13.83
C THR A 160 -4.94 1.30 -12.76
N ASN A 161 -6.20 1.08 -13.14
CA ASN A 161 -7.23 0.67 -12.19
C ASN A 161 -6.97 -0.72 -11.57
N GLN A 162 -6.18 -1.56 -12.24
CA GLN A 162 -5.79 -2.87 -11.73
C GLN A 162 -4.59 -2.79 -10.80
N TRP A 163 -3.68 -1.83 -10.98
CA TRP A 163 -2.65 -1.51 -9.99
C TRP A 163 -3.29 -1.07 -8.67
N ILE A 164 -4.28 -0.19 -8.74
CA ILE A 164 -5.04 0.28 -7.56
C ILE A 164 -5.71 -0.90 -6.84
N ALA A 165 -6.39 -1.77 -7.58
CA ALA A 165 -7.04 -2.95 -7.03
C ALA A 165 -6.04 -3.93 -6.38
N LEU A 166 -4.85 -4.10 -6.98
CA LEU A 166 -3.77 -4.93 -6.40
C LEU A 166 -3.21 -4.30 -5.12
N CYS A 167 -2.99 -2.98 -5.07
CA CYS A 167 -2.61 -2.28 -3.83
C CYS A 167 -3.65 -2.50 -2.73
N GLN A 168 -4.94 -2.43 -3.04
CA GLN A 168 -6.02 -2.73 -2.09
C GLN A 168 -5.98 -4.18 -1.61
N ALA A 169 -5.75 -5.14 -2.51
CA ALA A 169 -5.63 -6.54 -2.14
C ALA A 169 -4.42 -6.81 -1.23
N LEU A 170 -3.28 -6.19 -1.52
CA LEU A 170 -2.03 -6.35 -0.76
C LEU A 170 -2.05 -5.58 0.57
N GLY A 171 -2.82 -4.50 0.68
CA GLY A 171 -2.91 -3.70 1.90
C GLY A 171 -3.85 -4.27 2.97
N ASN A 172 -4.72 -5.23 2.63
CA ASN A 172 -5.72 -5.84 3.52
C ASN A 172 -5.35 -7.25 4.00
#